data_AF-A0A2D3W3B0-F1
#
_entry.id   AF-A0A2D3W3B0-F1
#
_cell.length_a   1.000
_cell.length_b   1.000
_cell.length_c   1.000
_cell.angle_alpha   90.00
_cell.angle_beta   90.00
_cell.angle_gamma   90.00
#
_symmetry.space_group_name_H-M   'P 1'
#
loop_
_entity.id
_entity.type
_entity.pdbx_description
1 polymer ?
#
loop_
_entity_poly.entity_id
_entity_poly.type
_entity_poly.pdbx_seq_one_letter_code
_entity_poly.pdbx_strand_id
1 'polypeptide(L)'
;MKNVLIITLPFLFSGCLYVNDRGIDTHYYNSCKEYYDSMGVYHKECDKNLLEFQEVKDGTKKVIQESKELVVEGYQNITQEVQ
;
A
#
# COMPACT_ATOMS: atom_id res chain seq x y z
N MET A 1 -16.23 -3.17 -31.43
CA MET A 1 -16.06 -4.42 -30.65
C MET A 1 -14.79 -4.42 -29.79
N LYS A 2 -13.61 -3.99 -30.29
CA LYS A 2 -12.35 -3.94 -29.52
C LYS A 2 -12.44 -3.17 -28.17
N ASN A 3 -13.14 -2.04 -28.14
CA ASN A 3 -13.26 -1.22 -26.93
C ASN A 3 -14.13 -1.88 -25.84
N VAL A 4 -15.09 -2.71 -26.25
CA VAL A 4 -15.93 -3.47 -25.30
C VAL A 4 -15.06 -4.48 -24.56
N LEU A 5 -14.17 -5.18 -25.27
CA LEU A 5 -13.30 -6.21 -24.71
C LEU A 5 -12.34 -5.64 -23.65
N ILE A 6 -11.79 -4.44 -23.89
CA ILE A 6 -10.92 -3.75 -22.92
C ILE A 6 -11.67 -3.39 -21.64
N ILE A 7 -12.92 -2.91 -21.76
CA ILE A 7 -13.73 -2.52 -20.61
C ILE A 7 -14.21 -3.75 -19.83
N THR A 8 -14.49 -4.87 -20.50
CA THR A 8 -14.98 -6.10 -19.85
C THR A 8 -13.87 -6.94 -19.21
N LEU A 9 -12.61 -6.77 -19.63
CA LEU A 9 -11.49 -7.59 -19.15
C LEU A 9 -11.29 -7.55 -17.63
N PRO A 10 -11.35 -6.40 -16.92
CA PRO A 10 -11.20 -6.36 -15.46
C PRO A 10 -12.31 -7.12 -14.73
N PHE A 11 -13.53 -7.13 -15.27
CA PHE A 11 -14.67 -7.86 -14.69
C PHE A 11 -14.51 -9.38 -14.81
N LEU A 12 -13.73 -9.87 -15.78
CA LEU A 12 -13.43 -11.30 -15.90
C LEU A 12 -12.42 -11.78 -14.83
N PHE A 13 -11.60 -10.87 -14.31
CA PHE A 13 -10.60 -11.17 -13.29
C PHE A 13 -11.04 -10.81 -11.86
N SER A 14 -12.25 -10.28 -11.67
CA SER A 14 -12.75 -9.89 -10.34
C SER A 14 -12.96 -11.06 -9.37
N GLY A 15 -12.87 -12.31 -9.84
CA GLY A 15 -12.91 -13.51 -8.99
C GLY A 15 -11.54 -14.08 -8.61
N CYS A 16 -10.45 -13.56 -9.18
CA CYS A 16 -9.08 -14.02 -8.89
C CYS A 16 -8.37 -13.15 -7.84
N LEU A 17 -8.85 -11.93 -7.64
CA LEU A 17 -8.31 -10.98 -6.68
C LEU A 17 -9.40 -10.62 -5.67
N TYR A 18 -9.07 -10.81 -4.40
CA TYR A 18 -9.92 -10.49 -3.26
C TYR A 18 -9.36 -9.28 -2.53
N VAL A 19 -10.27 -8.43 -2.07
CA VAL A 19 -9.96 -7.30 -1.19
C VAL A 19 -10.29 -7.71 0.24
N ASN A 20 -9.33 -7.59 1.14
CA ASN A 20 -9.47 -7.88 2.57
C ASN A 20 -9.02 -6.68 3.42
N ASP A 21 -9.13 -6.77 4.74
CA ASP A 21 -8.84 -5.66 5.67
C ASP A 21 -7.40 -5.12 5.56
N ARG A 22 -6.47 -5.94 5.07
CA ARG A 22 -5.05 -5.60 4.94
C ARG A 22 -4.70 -5.11 3.54
N GLY A 23 -5.45 -5.48 2.51
CA GLY A 23 -5.05 -5.24 1.13
C GLY A 23 -5.72 -6.08 0.06
N ILE A 24 -4.98 -6.40 -1.00
CA ILE A 24 -5.43 -7.22 -2.13
C ILE A 24 -4.59 -8.50 -2.18
N ASP A 25 -5.25 -9.65 -2.26
CA ASP A 25 -4.60 -10.95 -2.41
C ASP A 25 -5.42 -11.93 -3.27
N THR A 26 -4.85 -13.09 -3.60
CA THR A 26 -5.53 -14.20 -4.28
C THR A 26 -6.47 -15.01 -3.36
N HIS A 27 -6.38 -14.81 -2.04
CA HIS A 27 -7.25 -15.44 -1.05
C HIS A 27 -8.04 -14.38 -0.28
N TYR A 28 -9.31 -14.70 0.00
CA TYR A 28 -10.15 -13.80 0.78
C TYR A 28 -9.69 -13.69 2.25
N TYR A 29 -9.29 -14.82 2.84
CA TYR A 29 -8.79 -14.89 4.21
C TYR A 29 -7.27 -14.96 4.22
N ASN A 30 -6.65 -14.21 5.13
CA ASN A 30 -5.22 -14.28 5.37
C ASN A 30 -4.88 -15.57 6.12
N SER A 31 -3.88 -16.30 5.63
CA SER A 31 -3.27 -17.41 6.37
C SER A 31 -2.43 -16.83 7.51
N CYS A 32 -3.04 -16.74 8.70
CA CYS A 32 -2.36 -16.29 9.91
C CYS A 32 -2.00 -17.48 10.80
N LYS A 33 -0.75 -17.52 11.26
CA LYS A 33 -0.26 -18.42 12.29
C LYS A 33 -0.37 -17.71 13.63
N GLU A 34 -1.14 -18.32 14.53
CA GLU A 34 -1.36 -17.83 15.88
C GLU A 34 -0.69 -18.81 16.85
N TYR A 35 0.22 -18.31 17.69
CA TYR A 35 0.95 -19.14 18.65
C TYR A 35 1.39 -18.35 19.89
N TYR A 36 1.72 -19.07 20.95
CA TYR A 36 2.35 -18.51 22.15
C TYR A 36 3.85 -18.86 22.15
N ASP A 37 4.71 -17.91 22.48
CA ASP A 37 6.13 -18.18 22.63
C ASP A 37 6.46 -18.88 23.97
N SER A 38 7.74 -19.19 24.20
CA SER A 38 8.20 -19.84 25.42
C SER A 38 7.97 -19.02 26.69
N MET A 39 7.69 -17.72 26.56
CA MET A 39 7.35 -16.81 27.66
C MET A 39 5.83 -16.68 27.85
N GLY A 40 5.02 -17.33 27.00
CA GLY A 40 3.56 -17.25 27.02
C GLY A 40 3.01 -15.97 26.38
N VAL A 41 3.79 -15.26 25.56
CA VAL A 41 3.32 -14.07 24.82
C VAL A 41 2.62 -14.51 23.53
N TYR A 42 1.46 -13.94 23.26
CA TYR A 42 0.67 -14.22 22.05
C TYR A 42 1.26 -13.52 20.82
N HIS A 43 1.45 -14.27 19.74
CA HIS A 43 1.90 -13.78 18.44
C HIS A 43 0.91 -14.17 17.36
N LYS A 44 0.67 -13.24 16.42
CA LYS A 44 -0.11 -13.46 15.21
C LYS A 44 0.69 -12.99 14.01
N GLU A 45 1.20 -13.96 13.26
CA GLU A 45 1.97 -13.72 12.05
C GLU A 45 1.10 -14.07 10.86
N CYS A 46 0.95 -13.16 9.90
CA CYS A 46 0.16 -13.40 8.71
C CYS A 46 1.03 -13.26 7.48
N ASP A 47 0.79 -14.10 6.48
CA ASP A 47 1.44 -13.96 5.18
C ASP A 47 1.16 -12.57 4.58
N LYS A 48 2.06 -12.08 3.73
CA LYS A 48 1.87 -10.80 3.06
C LYS A 48 0.85 -10.93 1.93
N ASN A 49 -0.01 -9.92 1.82
CA ASN A 49 -0.85 -9.75 0.64
C ASN A 49 -0.01 -9.41 -0.61
N LEU A 50 -0.57 -9.56 -1.81
CA LEU A 50 0.04 -9.05 -3.05
C LEU A 50 0.26 -7.55 -3.00
N LEU A 51 -0.67 -6.83 -2.37
CA LEU A 51 -0.58 -5.41 -2.09
C LEU A 51 -1.14 -5.14 -0.69
N GLU A 52 -0.31 -4.58 0.17
CA GLU A 52 -0.69 -4.16 1.53
C GLU A 52 -1.07 -2.67 1.55
N PHE A 53 -2.25 -2.34 2.07
CA PHE A 53 -2.69 -0.94 2.15
C PHE A 53 -1.79 -0.08 3.02
N GLN A 54 -1.21 -0.67 4.06
CA GLN A 54 -0.29 0.03 4.95
C GLN A 54 1.01 0.40 4.23
N GLU A 55 1.55 -0.49 3.39
CA GLU A 55 2.75 -0.21 2.59
C GLU A 55 2.49 0.95 1.60
N VAL A 56 1.33 0.95 0.92
CA VAL A 56 0.92 2.05 0.03
C VAL A 56 0.78 3.37 0.81
N LYS A 57 0.16 3.34 1.99
CA LYS A 57 -0.03 4.51 2.85
C LYS A 57 1.30 5.10 3.30
N ASP A 58 2.24 4.26 3.72
CA ASP A 58 3.53 4.72 4.23
C ASP A 58 4.43 5.21 3.09
N GLY A 59 4.41 4.55 1.93
CA GLY A 59 5.05 5.04 0.71
C GLY A 59 4.53 6.41 0.29
N THR A 60 3.19 6.60 0.30
CA THR A 60 2.56 7.87 -0.05
C THR A 60 2.96 8.99 0.90
N LYS A 61 2.97 8.73 2.21
CA LYS A 61 3.42 9.71 3.22
C LYS A 61 4.86 10.14 2.99
N LYS A 62 5.75 9.19 2.67
CA LYS A 62 7.16 9.46 2.38
C LYS A 62 7.32 10.41 1.19
N VAL A 63 6.65 10.11 0.07
CA VAL A 63 6.69 10.96 -1.13
C VAL A 63 6.17 12.37 -0.84
N ILE A 64 5.08 12.50 -0.07
CA ILE A 64 4.55 13.82 0.32
C ILE A 64 5.55 14.58 1.19
N GLN A 65 6.22 13.90 2.12
CA GLN A 65 7.19 14.52 3.01
C GLN A 65 8.43 15.02 2.23
N GLU A 66 8.99 14.18 1.37
CA GLU A 66 10.12 14.57 0.49
C GLU A 66 9.72 15.75 -0.41
N SER A 67 8.50 15.72 -0.96
CA SER A 67 7.98 16.82 -1.79
C SER A 67 7.86 18.14 -0.99
N LYS A 68 7.43 18.07 0.27
CA LYS A 68 7.36 19.25 1.16
C LYS A 68 8.74 19.82 1.46
N GLU A 69 9.72 18.96 1.73
CA GLU A 69 11.10 19.36 2.01
C GLU A 69 11.71 20.08 0.80
N LEU A 70 11.54 19.53 -0.41
CA LEU A 70 11.98 20.16 -1.66
C LEU A 70 11.32 21.52 -1.91
N VAL A 71 10.01 21.65 -1.64
CA VAL A 71 9.31 22.93 -1.78
C VAL A 71 9.85 23.95 -0.79
N VAL A 72 10.03 23.58 0.48
CA VAL A 72 10.57 24.46 1.51
C VAL A 72 11.99 24.92 1.15
N GLU A 73 12.85 24.00 0.71
CA GLU A 73 14.20 24.30 0.25
C GLU A 73 14.19 25.30 -0.93
N GLY A 74 13.34 25.06 -1.93
CA GLY A 74 13.16 25.97 -3.06
C GLY A 74 12.75 27.39 -2.64
N TYR A 75 11.83 27.51 -1.68
CA TYR A 75 11.43 28.81 -1.13
C TYR A 75 12.56 29.53 -0.38
N GLN A 76 13.37 28.81 0.41
CA GLN A 76 14.50 29.40 1.13
C GLN A 76 15.54 29.95 0.14
N ASN A 77 15.87 29.19 -0.90
CA ASN A 77 16.84 29.61 -1.92
C ASN A 77 16.39 30.90 -2.65
N ILE A 78 15.12 30.99 -3.04
CA ILE A 78 14.55 32.20 -3.66
C ILE A 78 14.65 33.40 -2.72
N THR A 79 14.37 33.21 -1.43
CA THR A 79 14.36 34.33 -0.46
C THR A 79 15.78 34.88 -0.23
N GLN A 80 16.81 34.04 -0.29
CA GLN A 80 18.21 34.47 -0.15
C GLN A 80 18.76 35.20 -1.38
N GLU A 81 18.23 34.95 -2.59
CA GLU A 81 18.65 35.69 -3.80
C GLU A 81 18.10 37.12 -3.88
N VAL A 82 17.01 37.41 -3.15
CA VAL A 82 16.31 38.72 -3.21
C VAL A 82 16.86 39.73 -2.19
N GLN A 83 17.75 39.32 -1.29
CA GLN A 83 18.30 40.12 -0.19
C GLN A 83 19.77 40.50 -0.40
#